data_AF-A0A2G3JYR4-F1
#
_entry.id   AF-A0A2G3JYR4-F1
#
_cell.length_a   1.000
_cell.length_b   1.000
_cell.length_c   1.000
_cell.angle_alpha   90.00
_cell.angle_beta   90.00
_cell.angle_gamma   90.00
#
_symmetry.space_group_name_H-M   'P 1'
#
loop_
_entity.id
_entity.type
_entity.pdbx_description
1 polymer ?
#
loop_
_entity_poly.entity_id
_entity_poly.type
_entity_poly.pdbx_seq_one_letter_code
_entity_poly.pdbx_strand_id
1 'polypeptide(L)'
;MSSTAAGRYQLLARYYDAYRKQLELKDFSPINQDRIAIQQIRERGALHLIQSGQIEAAIQRVRNIWASLPGASYGQHENSLDSLLVAYTKAGGGLASTAQPA
;
A
#
# COMPACT_ATOMS: atom_id res chain seq x y z
N MET A 1 -0.07 -7.07 -26.06
CA MET A 1 0.62 -6.58 -24.85
C MET A 1 -0.29 -6.85 -23.67
N SER A 2 -0.11 -8.00 -23.00
CA SER A 2 -0.99 -8.41 -21.91
C SER A 2 -0.45 -7.85 -20.60
N SER A 3 -1.06 -6.78 -20.09
CA SER A 3 -0.81 -6.30 -18.74
C SER A 3 -1.33 -7.35 -17.75
N THR A 4 -0.51 -8.33 -17.37
CA THR A 4 -0.85 -9.37 -16.37
C THR A 4 -0.76 -8.82 -14.94
N ALA A 5 -1.30 -7.61 -14.73
CA ALA A 5 -1.56 -7.09 -13.40
C ALA A 5 -2.88 -7.70 -12.93
N ALA A 6 -2.83 -8.55 -11.91
CA ALA A 6 -4.00 -9.28 -11.40
C ALA A 6 -4.16 -9.06 -9.90
N GLY A 7 -5.40 -9.20 -9.41
CA GLY A 7 -5.72 -9.10 -7.99
C GLY A 7 -6.00 -7.68 -7.50
N ARG A 8 -6.35 -7.58 -6.21
CA ARG A 8 -6.81 -6.34 -5.55
C ARG A 8 -5.78 -5.21 -5.58
N TYR A 9 -4.50 -5.57 -5.72
CA TYR A 9 -3.36 -4.64 -5.66
C TYR A 9 -2.65 -4.42 -7.00
N GLN A 10 -3.27 -4.83 -8.13
CA GLN A 10 -2.65 -4.79 -9.47
C GLN A 10 -1.20 -5.33 -9.50
N LEU A 11 -0.96 -6.47 -8.84
CA LEU A 11 0.37 -7.05 -8.77
C LEU A 11 0.76 -7.62 -10.13
N LEU A 12 1.90 -7.19 -10.68
CA LEU A 12 2.45 -7.77 -11.91
C LEU A 12 2.93 -9.19 -11.63
N ALA A 13 2.57 -10.13 -12.51
CA ALA A 13 2.96 -11.55 -12.39
C ALA A 13 4.47 -11.78 -12.17
N ARG A 14 5.33 -10.92 -12.74
CA ARG A 14 6.79 -10.97 -12.54
C ARG A 14 7.23 -10.77 -11.09
N TYR A 15 6.53 -9.90 -10.35
CA TYR A 15 6.83 -9.65 -8.94
C TYR A 15 6.19 -10.73 -8.07
N TYR A 16 5.04 -11.26 -8.49
CA TYR A 16 4.40 -12.38 -7.79
C TYR A 16 5.34 -13.57 -7.64
N ASP A 17 6.07 -13.99 -8.69
CA ASP A 17 6.97 -15.15 -8.59
C ASP A 17 8.08 -14.96 -7.52
N ALA A 18 8.64 -13.74 -7.44
CA ALA A 18 9.64 -13.39 -6.44
C ALA A 18 9.05 -13.46 -5.01
N TYR A 19 7.91 -12.80 -4.78
CA TYR A 19 7.25 -12.81 -3.48
C TYR A 19 6.72 -14.20 -3.11
N ARG A 20 6.27 -14.98 -4.09
CA ARG A 20 5.81 -16.35 -3.89
C ARG A 20 6.92 -17.23 -3.34
N LYS A 21 8.14 -17.12 -3.90
CA LYS A 21 9.32 -17.84 -3.39
C LYS A 21 9.75 -17.33 -2.02
N GLN A 22 9.75 -16.00 -1.83
CA GLN A 22 10.19 -15.39 -0.58
C GLN A 22 9.23 -15.64 0.61
N LEU A 23 7.93 -15.68 0.35
CA LEU A 23 6.89 -15.85 1.37
C LEU A 23 6.28 -17.27 1.37
N GLU A 24 6.85 -18.17 0.57
CA GLU A 24 6.41 -19.56 0.37
C GLU A 24 4.89 -19.66 0.11
N LEU A 25 4.40 -18.83 -0.81
CA LEU A 25 2.97 -18.76 -1.11
C LEU A 25 2.57 -19.94 -2.01
N LYS A 26 1.57 -20.69 -1.55
CA LYS A 26 1.02 -21.83 -2.29
C LYS A 26 0.13 -21.37 -3.45
N ASP A 27 -0.70 -20.35 -3.22
CA ASP A 27 -1.76 -19.91 -4.14
C ASP A 27 -1.93 -18.39 -4.19
N PHE A 28 -2.66 -17.89 -5.20
CA PHE A 28 -2.98 -16.46 -5.36
C PHE A 28 -4.28 -16.03 -4.66
N SER A 29 -4.58 -16.64 -3.50
CA SER A 29 -5.75 -16.30 -2.68
C SER A 29 -5.70 -14.85 -2.19
N PRO A 30 -6.85 -14.20 -1.91
CA PRO A 30 -6.90 -12.82 -1.42
C PRO A 30 -5.99 -12.59 -0.20
N ILE A 31 -5.94 -13.54 0.75
CA ILE A 31 -5.02 -13.50 1.90
C ILE A 31 -3.55 -13.41 1.46
N ASN A 32 -3.14 -14.18 0.45
CA ASN A 32 -1.75 -14.16 -0.01
C ASN A 32 -1.44 -12.87 -0.78
N GLN A 33 -2.42 -12.28 -1.47
CA GLN A 33 -2.27 -10.95 -2.06
C GLN A 33 -2.04 -9.89 -0.97
N ASP A 34 -2.80 -9.95 0.13
CA ASP A 34 -2.64 -9.04 1.28
C ASP A 34 -1.24 -9.21 1.90
N ARG A 35 -0.74 -10.45 2.05
CA ARG A 35 0.61 -10.72 2.56
C ARG A 35 1.69 -10.07 1.69
N ILE A 36 1.55 -10.14 0.37
CA ILE A 36 2.48 -9.48 -0.56
C ILE A 36 2.41 -7.96 -0.42
N ALA A 37 1.21 -7.39 -0.33
CA ALA A 37 1.04 -5.96 -0.12
C ALA A 37 1.69 -5.50 1.19
N ILE A 38 1.49 -6.24 2.29
CA ILE A 38 2.11 -5.98 3.59
C ILE A 38 3.64 -6.08 3.50
N GLN A 39 4.17 -7.07 2.78
CA GLN A 39 5.61 -7.21 2.59
C GLN A 39 6.19 -6.00 1.83
N GLN A 40 5.53 -5.54 0.77
CA GLN A 40 5.93 -4.33 0.04
C GLN A 40 5.90 -3.07 0.91
N ILE A 41 4.87 -2.91 1.75
CA ILE A 41 4.76 -1.82 2.73
C ILE A 41 5.91 -1.90 3.75
N ARG A 42 6.25 -3.11 4.19
CA ARG A 42 7.37 -3.35 5.12
C ARG A 42 8.71 -2.98 4.50
N GLU A 43 8.98 -3.38 3.27
CA GLU A 43 10.22 -3.06 2.55
C GLU A 43 10.40 -1.57 2.31
N ARG A 44 9.30 -0.80 2.18
CA ARG A 44 9.35 0.66 2.13
C ARG A 44 9.47 1.35 3.50
N GLY A 45 9.49 0.57 4.58
CA GLY A 45 9.49 1.12 5.94
C GLY A 45 8.20 1.87 6.27
N ALA A 46 7.09 1.56 5.60
CA ALA A 46 5.79 2.17 5.89
C ALA A 46 5.03 1.41 6.99
N LEU A 47 5.41 0.16 7.27
CA LEU A 47 4.74 -0.69 8.25
C LEU A 47 4.80 -0.12 9.68
N HIS A 48 5.95 0.46 10.08
CA HIS A 48 6.06 1.11 11.38
C HIS A 48 5.28 2.43 11.43
N LEU A 49 5.17 3.15 10.30
CA LEU A 49 4.43 4.40 10.22
C LEU A 49 2.93 4.13 10.40
N ILE A 50 2.40 3.09 9.75
CA ILE A 50 1.00 2.67 9.93
C ILE A 50 0.71 2.26 11.37
N GLN A 51 1.59 1.46 11.99
CA GLN A 51 1.45 1.07 13.40
C GLN A 51 1.53 2.26 14.35
N SER A 52 2.36 3.24 14.03
CA SER A 52 2.47 4.49 14.78
C SER A 52 1.32 5.45 14.46
N GLY A 53 0.36 5.11 13.57
CA GLY A 53 -0.74 5.96 13.13
C GLY A 53 -0.37 7.07 12.13
N GLN A 54 0.90 7.13 11.70
CA GLN A 54 1.40 8.10 10.72
C GLN A 54 1.07 7.67 9.28
N ILE A 55 -0.23 7.64 8.95
CA ILE A 55 -0.71 7.14 7.65
C ILE A 55 -0.24 8.01 6.49
N GLU A 56 -0.14 9.33 6.69
CA GLU A 56 0.35 10.26 5.67
C GLU A 56 1.76 9.92 5.21
N ALA A 57 2.67 9.76 6.18
CA ALA A 57 4.05 9.38 5.92
C ALA A 57 4.13 7.98 5.29
N ALA A 58 3.28 7.03 5.73
CA ALA A 58 3.20 5.71 5.14
C ALA A 58 2.82 5.78 3.64
N ILE A 59 1.78 6.54 3.29
CA ILE A 59 1.33 6.74 1.91
C ILE A 59 2.46 7.33 1.06
N GLN A 60 3.16 8.35 1.56
CA GLN A 60 4.29 8.95 0.85
C GLN A 60 5.42 7.94 0.56
N ARG A 61 5.65 6.96 1.43
CA ARG A 61 6.66 5.90 1.23
C ARG A 61 6.21 4.85 0.21
N VAL A 62 4.91 4.57 0.13
CA VAL A 62 4.37 3.55 -0.77
C VAL A 62 3.81 4.09 -2.09
N ARG A 63 3.77 5.40 -2.29
CA ARG A 63 3.33 6.06 -3.54
C ARG A 63 4.05 5.57 -4.80
N ASN A 64 5.29 5.10 -4.64
CA ASN A 64 6.10 4.57 -5.75
C ASN A 64 5.74 3.12 -6.12
N ILE A 65 4.94 2.43 -5.30
CA ILE A 65 4.44 1.07 -5.57
C ILE A 65 3.08 1.14 -6.24
N TRP A 66 2.20 2.00 -5.73
CA TRP A 66 0.83 2.15 -6.23
C TRP A 66 0.64 3.52 -6.89
N ALA A 67 0.53 3.51 -8.22
CA ALA A 67 0.32 4.72 -9.01
C ALA A 67 -0.99 5.47 -8.70
N SER A 68 -1.94 4.84 -7.99
CA SER A 68 -3.20 5.45 -7.56
C SER A 68 -3.09 6.34 -6.31
N LEU A 69 -1.92 6.36 -5.65
CA LEU A 69 -1.68 7.11 -4.44
C LEU A 69 -1.22 8.55 -4.72
N PRO A 70 -1.53 9.51 -3.84
CA PRO A 70 -1.10 10.89 -3.99
C PRO A 70 0.42 11.02 -3.90
N GLY A 71 0.99 11.85 -4.77
CA GLY A 71 2.42 12.03 -4.98
C GLY A 71 3.05 10.98 -5.91
N ALA A 72 2.27 10.05 -6.47
CA ALA A 72 2.74 9.23 -7.58
C ALA A 72 2.64 10.12 -8.82
N SER A 73 3.76 10.73 -9.24
CA SER A 73 3.87 11.60 -10.43
C SER A 73 3.59 10.85 -11.75
N TYR A 74 2.41 10.28 -11.88
CA TYR A 74 1.91 9.52 -13.02
C TYR A 74 0.95 10.35 -13.88
N GLY A 75 0.66 11.60 -13.51
CA GLY A 75 -0.17 12.52 -14.31
C GLY A 75 -1.63 12.08 -14.46
N GLN A 76 -2.13 11.27 -13.52
CA GLN A 76 -3.51 10.77 -13.45
C GLN A 76 -4.20 11.30 -12.19
N HIS A 77 -5.52 11.13 -12.09
CA HIS A 77 -6.32 11.57 -10.94
C HIS A 77 -5.80 10.94 -9.63
N GLU A 78 -5.01 11.69 -8.88
CA GLU A 78 -4.46 11.26 -7.59
C GLU A 78 -5.55 11.34 -6.52
N ASN A 79 -5.72 10.28 -5.73
CA ASN A 79 -6.66 10.33 -4.60
C ASN A 79 -6.14 11.30 -3.55
N SER A 80 -6.99 12.22 -3.08
CA SER A 80 -6.63 13.11 -1.98
C SER A 80 -6.29 12.29 -0.73
N LEU A 81 -5.20 12.69 -0.07
CA LEU A 81 -4.73 12.07 1.16
C LEU A 81 -5.84 12.05 2.22
N ASP A 82 -6.63 13.12 2.31
CA ASP A 82 -7.83 13.21 3.16
C ASP A 82 -8.82 12.05 2.91
N SER A 83 -9.11 11.73 1.65
CA SER A 83 -10.04 10.65 1.31
C SER A 83 -9.50 9.27 1.75
N LEU A 84 -8.19 9.08 1.67
CA LEU A 84 -7.50 7.88 2.17
C LEU A 84 -7.54 7.81 3.71
N LEU A 85 -7.34 8.93 4.41
CA LEU A 85 -7.45 9.01 5.86
C LEU A 85 -8.88 8.71 6.32
N VAL A 86 -9.89 9.26 5.63
CA VAL A 86 -11.31 8.99 5.91
C VAL A 86 -11.61 7.51 5.68
N ALA A 87 -11.13 6.91 4.59
CA ALA A 87 -11.30 5.48 4.34
C ALA A 87 -10.62 4.61 5.41
N TYR A 88 -9.41 4.97 5.84
CA TYR A 88 -8.67 4.28 6.89
C TYR A 88 -9.39 4.37 8.24
N THR A 89 -9.88 5.56 8.60
CA THR A 89 -10.64 5.79 9.83
C THR A 89 -11.98 5.04 9.79
N LYS A 90 -12.67 5.04 8.66
CA LYS A 90 -13.90 4.25 8.46
C LYS A 90 -13.66 2.75 8.57
N ALA A 91 -12.48 2.27 8.21
CA ALA A 91 -12.07 0.89 8.40
C ALA A 91 -11.72 0.54 9.86
N GLY A 92 -11.79 1.50 10.78
CA GLY A 92 -11.47 1.33 12.20
C GLY A 92 -9.99 1.56 12.54
N GLY A 93 -9.20 2.12 11.61
CA GLY A 93 -7.81 2.45 11.83
C GLY A 93 -7.63 3.71 12.67
N GLY A 94 -6.69 3.67 13.62
CA GLY A 94 -6.32 4.82 14.44
C GLY A 94 -5.30 5.71 13.71
N LEU A 95 -5.69 6.93 13.38
CA LEU A 95 -4.74 7.95 12.95
C LEU A 95 -3.97 8.44 14.17
N ALA A 96 -2.64 8.52 14.06
CA ALA A 96 -1.90 9.32 15.01
C ALA A 96 -2.35 10.75 14.79
N SER A 97 -2.99 11.32 15.80
CA SER A 97 -3.20 12.76 15.85
C SER A 97 -1.83 13.40 15.80
N THR A 98 -1.40 13.79 14.60
CA THR A 98 -0.44 14.87 14.43
C THR A 98 -1.17 16.15 14.80
N ALA A 99 -1.44 16.29 16.10
CA ALA A 99 -1.46 17.60 16.73
C ALA A 99 -0.06 18.15 16.53
N GLN A 100 0.13 18.83 15.40
CA GLN A 100 1.31 19.62 15.13
C GLN A 100 1.39 20.68 16.25
N PRO A 101 2.41 20.67 17.12
CA PRO A 101 2.59 21.78 18.03
C PRO A 101 2.96 23.03 17.22
N ALA A 102 2.42 24.15 17.71
CA ALA A 102 2.51 25.54 17.27
C ALA A 102 3.75 25.95 16.45
#